data_AF-A0A7W1PH73-F1
#
_entry.id   AF-A0A7W1PH73-F1
#
_cell.length_a   1.000
_cell.length_b   1.000
_cell.length_c   1.000
_cell.angle_alpha   90.00
_cell.angle_beta   90.00
_cell.angle_gamma   90.00
#
_symmetry.space_group_name_H-M   'P 1'
#
loop_
_entity.id
_entity.type
_entity.pdbx_description
1 polymer ?
#
loop_
_entity_poly.entity_id
_entity_poly.type
_entity_poly.pdbx_seq_one_letter_code
_entity_poly.pdbx_strand_id
1 'polypeptide(L)'
;MPASIAGMRFPYSRILLPRTRLAYVHLRNLLTDAKRDRSARVSGYVVIWLPDELLLLYMQRGEVVNATSFDGKAWRTISIVTALAHVPAEPEYGEVCFHEADDDLLSCMFAAQATPAEGWPSELRVTDPKVLFSYLMATTFDGMVEIESGAHANYLLLNDGTVDHAYLAAPNGRTMVERVTDLFARDARGLHVRRWHRPGPLPAQAPPALVQAYRELAAALVARVASAGRDSAPAIAEHARASLLPRHPVLDTITFTERPARDTVSDAPELTAAMASWIQEFMWAAADHESSSPEQLLRDVVWERRHIFQSAGLFDRIPWKVA
;
A
#
# COMPACT_ATOMS: atom_id res chain seq x y z
N MET A 1 23.36 -11.93 9.12
CA MET A 1 22.16 -11.07 9.09
C MET A 1 22.33 -9.96 10.11
N PRO A 2 22.18 -8.67 9.76
CA PRO A 2 22.02 -7.65 10.79
C PRO A 2 20.79 -8.03 11.63
N ALA A 3 20.93 -8.01 12.95
CA ALA A 3 19.98 -8.60 13.89
C ALA A 3 18.57 -7.93 13.91
N SER A 4 18.33 -6.88 13.12
CA SER A 4 17.09 -6.09 13.17
C SER A 4 15.94 -6.64 12.30
N ILE A 5 16.21 -7.28 11.16
CA ILE A 5 15.14 -7.70 10.21
C ILE A 5 14.48 -9.01 10.65
N ALA A 6 15.29 -10.01 11.06
CA ALA A 6 14.82 -11.37 11.32
C ALA A 6 13.92 -11.52 12.58
N GLY A 7 13.94 -10.54 13.49
CA GLY A 7 13.30 -10.64 14.80
C GLY A 7 11.93 -9.96 14.92
N MET A 8 11.57 -9.08 13.99
CA MET A 8 10.42 -8.18 14.17
C MET A 8 9.10 -8.96 14.27
N ARG A 9 8.30 -8.65 15.28
CA ARG A 9 6.99 -9.24 15.55
C ARG A 9 5.95 -8.14 15.68
N PHE A 10 4.83 -8.36 15.01
CA PHE A 10 3.67 -7.49 15.05
C PHE A 10 2.55 -8.13 15.88
N PRO A 11 1.63 -7.34 16.45
CA PRO A 11 0.43 -7.86 17.11
C PRO A 11 -0.47 -8.61 16.13
N TYR A 12 -1.26 -9.54 16.64
CA TYR A 12 -2.25 -10.30 15.86
C TYR A 12 -3.37 -10.80 16.76
N SER A 13 -4.52 -11.09 16.15
CA SER A 13 -5.69 -11.67 16.80
C SER A 13 -5.60 -13.21 16.80
N ARG A 14 -5.22 -13.82 15.67
CA ARG A 14 -5.08 -15.29 15.52
C ARG A 14 -3.95 -15.66 14.58
N ILE A 15 -3.25 -16.75 14.88
CA ILE A 15 -2.24 -17.33 13.98
C ILE A 15 -2.95 -18.25 12.97
N LEU A 16 -2.77 -17.98 11.67
CA LEU A 16 -3.31 -18.79 10.59
C LEU A 16 -2.23 -19.69 9.98
N LEU A 17 -1.03 -19.13 9.80
CA LEU A 17 0.19 -19.88 9.46
C LEU A 17 1.29 -19.43 10.44
N PRO A 18 1.79 -20.32 11.32
CA PRO A 18 2.93 -19.99 12.16
C PRO A 18 4.16 -19.73 11.29
N ARG A 19 5.18 -19.09 11.87
CA ARG A 19 6.45 -18.84 11.17
C ARG A 19 7.02 -20.15 10.63
N THR A 20 7.00 -20.29 9.31
CA THR A 20 7.29 -21.52 8.57
C THR A 20 8.33 -21.20 7.50
N ARG A 21 9.23 -22.13 7.21
CA ARG A 21 10.20 -21.95 6.12
C ARG A 21 9.47 -21.77 4.79
N LEU A 22 9.88 -20.75 4.04
CA LEU A 22 9.23 -20.38 2.78
C LEU A 22 9.29 -21.53 1.76
N ALA A 23 10.35 -22.35 1.79
CA ALA A 23 10.50 -23.57 0.97
C ALA A 23 9.33 -24.58 1.07
N TYR A 24 8.55 -24.53 2.16
CA TYR A 24 7.42 -25.45 2.39
C TYR A 24 6.05 -24.83 2.09
N VAL A 25 6.01 -23.57 1.65
CA VAL A 25 4.77 -22.81 1.50
C VAL A 25 4.60 -22.36 0.07
N HIS A 26 3.53 -22.80 -0.58
CA HIS A 26 3.16 -22.30 -1.89
C HIS A 26 2.44 -20.95 -1.74
N LEU A 27 3.19 -19.84 -1.74
CA LEU A 27 2.67 -18.49 -1.44
C LEU A 27 1.42 -18.12 -2.25
N ARG A 28 1.38 -18.44 -3.55
CA ARG A 28 0.20 -18.16 -4.38
C ARG A 28 -1.08 -18.84 -3.88
N ASN A 29 -0.98 -20.07 -3.36
CA ASN A 29 -2.15 -20.77 -2.82
C ASN A 29 -2.61 -20.11 -1.52
N LEU A 30 -1.67 -19.71 -0.65
CA LEU A 30 -1.97 -18.96 0.57
C LEU A 30 -2.74 -17.66 0.27
N LEU A 31 -2.27 -16.87 -0.71
CA LEU A 31 -2.86 -15.58 -1.06
C LEU A 31 -4.18 -15.66 -1.86
N THR A 32 -4.52 -16.84 -2.37
CA THR A 32 -5.75 -17.05 -3.15
C THR A 32 -6.76 -17.98 -2.47
N ASP A 33 -6.49 -18.37 -1.23
CA ASP A 33 -7.31 -19.34 -0.49
C ASP A 33 -8.75 -18.84 -0.30
N ALA A 34 -8.92 -17.55 -0.04
CA ALA A 34 -10.22 -16.88 0.08
C ALA A 34 -11.11 -16.93 -1.17
N LYS A 35 -10.51 -17.21 -2.34
CA LYS A 35 -11.26 -17.43 -3.59
C LYS A 35 -11.87 -18.82 -3.66
N ARG A 36 -11.31 -19.78 -2.91
CA ARG A 36 -11.75 -21.18 -2.86
C ARG A 36 -12.63 -21.45 -1.65
N ASP A 37 -12.30 -20.85 -0.51
CA ASP A 37 -13.02 -21.02 0.75
C ASP A 37 -13.49 -19.68 1.34
N ARG A 38 -14.79 -19.61 1.67
CA ARG A 38 -15.37 -18.43 2.32
C ARG A 38 -14.86 -18.24 3.75
N SER A 39 -14.52 -19.31 4.48
CA SER A 39 -13.91 -19.17 5.82
C SER A 39 -12.53 -18.53 5.79
N ALA A 40 -11.85 -18.54 4.64
CA ALA A 40 -10.55 -17.90 4.45
C ALA A 40 -10.64 -16.40 4.10
N ARG A 41 -11.85 -15.80 4.07
CA ARG A 41 -12.06 -14.35 3.85
C ARG A 41 -11.78 -13.52 5.10
N VAL A 42 -10.58 -13.66 5.63
CA VAL A 42 -10.10 -12.98 6.84
C VAL A 42 -9.30 -11.73 6.48
N SER A 43 -9.32 -10.72 7.35
CA SER A 43 -8.37 -9.61 7.31
C SER A 43 -7.11 -9.98 8.09
N GLY A 44 -5.96 -9.55 7.62
CA GLY A 44 -4.70 -9.93 8.24
C GLY A 44 -3.49 -9.43 7.47
N TYR A 45 -2.33 -9.95 7.84
CA TYR A 45 -1.09 -9.64 7.16
C TYR A 45 -0.21 -10.89 7.02
N VAL A 46 0.49 -10.97 5.90
CA VAL A 46 1.52 -11.97 5.64
C VAL A 46 2.88 -11.29 5.78
N VAL A 47 3.73 -11.85 6.64
CA VAL A 47 5.12 -11.38 6.80
C VAL A 47 6.04 -12.39 6.14
N ILE A 48 6.96 -11.90 5.31
CA ILE A 48 7.96 -12.72 4.63
C ILE A 48 9.34 -12.19 4.97
N TRP A 49 10.12 -12.98 5.69
CA TRP A 49 11.53 -12.69 5.98
C TRP A 49 12.39 -13.27 4.87
N LEU A 50 12.96 -12.41 4.04
CA LEU A 50 13.96 -12.75 3.05
C LEU A 50 15.37 -12.47 3.61
N PRO A 51 16.46 -12.96 2.98
CA PRO A 51 17.82 -12.73 3.47
C PRO A 51 18.18 -11.24 3.65
N ASP A 52 17.73 -10.40 2.73
CA ASP A 52 18.12 -8.99 2.64
C ASP A 52 16.98 -8.01 2.95
N GLU A 53 15.74 -8.48 3.11
CA GLU A 53 14.57 -7.63 3.34
C GLU A 53 13.44 -8.34 4.10
N LEU A 54 12.53 -7.54 4.63
CA LEU A 54 11.26 -7.98 5.20
C LEU A 54 10.12 -7.45 4.35
N LEU A 55 9.23 -8.32 3.88
CA LEU A 55 8.03 -7.94 3.14
C LEU A 55 6.80 -8.13 4.02
N LEU A 56 5.89 -7.15 4.00
CA LEU A 56 4.55 -7.28 4.55
C LEU A 56 3.53 -7.13 3.44
N LEU A 57 2.65 -8.12 3.32
CA LEU A 57 1.46 -8.06 2.47
C LEU A 57 0.24 -7.87 3.37
N TYR A 58 -0.51 -6.81 3.12
CA TYR A 58 -1.73 -6.50 3.85
C TYR A 58 -2.93 -7.10 3.13
N MET A 59 -3.81 -7.76 3.88
CA MET A 59 -4.98 -8.44 3.35
C MET A 59 -6.25 -7.93 4.01
N GLN A 60 -7.27 -7.64 3.20
CA GLN A 60 -8.62 -7.36 3.67
C GLN A 60 -9.60 -8.33 3.05
N ARG A 61 -10.41 -9.00 3.89
CA ARG A 61 -11.42 -9.97 3.45
C ARG A 61 -10.86 -11.04 2.50
N GLY A 62 -9.60 -11.43 2.69
CA GLY A 62 -8.90 -12.45 1.92
C GLY A 62 -8.28 -11.99 0.59
N GLU A 63 -8.32 -10.71 0.25
CA GLU A 63 -7.59 -10.16 -0.91
C GLU A 63 -6.39 -9.33 -0.44
N VAL A 64 -5.27 -9.42 -1.16
CA VAL A 64 -4.11 -8.55 -0.91
C VAL A 64 -4.42 -7.14 -1.40
N VAL A 65 -4.37 -6.17 -0.50
CA VAL A 65 -4.74 -4.78 -0.77
C VAL A 65 -3.54 -3.83 -0.77
N ASN A 66 -2.45 -4.17 -0.06
CA ASN A 66 -1.25 -3.32 -0.04
C ASN A 66 0.01 -4.12 0.31
N ALA A 67 1.18 -3.52 0.09
CA ALA A 67 2.46 -4.13 0.43
C ALA A 67 3.51 -3.08 0.86
N THR A 68 4.36 -3.47 1.81
CA THR A 68 5.52 -2.69 2.24
C THR A 68 6.77 -3.58 2.30
N SER A 69 7.93 -2.97 2.12
CA SER A 69 9.22 -3.63 2.35
C SER A 69 10.09 -2.85 3.34
N PHE A 70 10.96 -3.57 4.04
CA PHE A 70 11.99 -3.02 4.91
C PHE A 70 13.35 -3.63 4.57
N ASP A 71 14.27 -2.79 4.14
CA ASP A 71 15.64 -3.15 3.71
C ASP A 71 16.66 -3.16 4.85
N GLY A 72 16.19 -3.13 6.10
CA GLY A 72 17.04 -2.96 7.29
C GLY A 72 17.31 -1.51 7.67
N LYS A 73 16.96 -0.54 6.81
CA LYS A 73 17.16 0.90 7.06
C LYS A 73 15.85 1.67 7.08
N ALA A 74 14.99 1.46 6.09
CA ALA A 74 13.77 2.23 5.93
C ALA A 74 12.63 1.36 5.40
N TRP A 75 11.42 1.69 5.87
CA TRP A 75 10.19 1.17 5.29
C TRP A 75 9.87 1.88 3.99
N ARG A 76 9.32 1.13 3.03
CA ARG A 76 8.84 1.66 1.75
C ARG A 76 7.55 0.96 1.36
N THR A 77 6.56 1.73 0.92
CA THR A 77 5.42 1.16 0.20
C THR A 77 5.88 0.73 -1.19
N ILE A 78 5.57 -0.50 -1.57
CA ILE A 78 5.91 -1.07 -2.88
C ILE A 78 4.66 -1.64 -3.53
N SER A 79 4.68 -1.87 -4.84
CA SER A 79 3.52 -2.48 -5.47
C SER A 79 3.37 -3.93 -5.02
N ILE A 80 2.12 -4.42 -4.98
CA ILE A 80 1.86 -5.83 -4.69
C ILE A 80 2.61 -6.73 -5.69
N VAL A 81 2.72 -6.33 -6.95
CA VAL A 81 3.45 -7.09 -7.98
C VAL A 81 4.94 -7.16 -7.65
N THR A 82 5.54 -6.03 -7.26
CA THR A 82 6.96 -5.96 -6.85
C THR A 82 7.21 -6.86 -5.65
N ALA A 83 6.36 -6.77 -4.62
CA ALA A 83 6.49 -7.57 -3.40
C ALA A 83 6.43 -9.07 -3.71
N LEU A 84 5.52 -9.49 -4.59
CA LEU A 84 5.43 -10.89 -5.00
C LEU A 84 6.62 -11.32 -5.87
N ALA A 85 7.16 -10.44 -6.70
CA ALA A 85 8.32 -10.72 -7.55
C ALA A 85 9.62 -10.88 -6.75
N HIS A 86 9.73 -10.24 -5.58
CA HIS A 86 10.87 -10.41 -4.67
C HIS A 86 10.92 -11.81 -4.06
N VAL A 87 9.79 -12.51 -4.00
CA VAL A 87 9.71 -13.88 -3.48
C VAL A 87 10.09 -14.86 -4.61
N PRO A 88 11.20 -15.61 -4.50
CA PRO A 88 11.59 -16.59 -5.51
C PRO A 88 10.51 -17.67 -5.68
N ALA A 89 10.34 -18.17 -6.89
CA ALA A 89 9.39 -19.26 -7.17
C ALA A 89 9.74 -20.55 -6.42
N GLU A 90 11.03 -20.85 -6.26
CA GLU A 90 11.57 -21.97 -5.49
C GLU A 90 12.55 -21.44 -4.44
N PRO A 91 12.05 -20.95 -3.29
CA PRO A 91 12.88 -20.30 -2.29
C PRO A 91 13.62 -21.32 -1.42
N GLU A 92 14.94 -21.31 -1.47
CA GLU A 92 15.80 -22.11 -0.56
C GLU A 92 15.88 -21.50 0.85
N TYR A 93 15.74 -20.18 0.95
CA TYR A 93 15.88 -19.41 2.19
C TYR A 93 14.65 -18.55 2.45
N GLY A 94 14.48 -18.19 3.72
CA GLY A 94 13.42 -17.29 4.17
C GLY A 94 12.29 -18.01 4.92
N GLU A 95 11.46 -17.20 5.54
CA GLU A 95 10.36 -17.65 6.38
C GLU A 95 9.11 -16.81 6.09
N VAL A 96 7.94 -17.39 6.31
CA VAL A 96 6.66 -16.72 6.15
C VAL A 96 5.75 -17.03 7.33
N CYS A 97 4.95 -16.06 7.74
CA CYS A 97 3.81 -16.28 8.62
C CYS A 97 2.57 -15.56 8.08
N PHE A 98 1.39 -16.03 8.48
CA PHE A 98 0.12 -15.39 8.18
C PHE A 98 -0.68 -15.26 9.46
N HIS A 99 -1.03 -14.02 9.81
CA HIS A 99 -1.80 -13.74 10.99
C HIS A 99 -3.06 -12.98 10.63
N GLU A 100 -4.15 -13.34 11.30
CA GLU A 100 -5.38 -12.56 11.31
C GLU A 100 -5.22 -11.36 12.23
N ALA A 101 -5.69 -10.21 11.77
CA ALA A 101 -5.63 -8.96 12.49
C ALA A 101 -6.81 -8.07 12.11
N ASP A 102 -7.25 -7.26 13.06
CA ASP A 102 -8.36 -6.33 12.88
C ASP A 102 -7.95 -5.22 11.89
N ASP A 103 -8.92 -4.69 11.13
CA ASP A 103 -8.65 -3.68 10.10
C ASP A 103 -7.97 -2.42 10.68
N ASP A 104 -8.31 -2.02 11.91
CA ASP A 104 -7.68 -0.90 12.61
C ASP A 104 -6.19 -1.16 12.91
N LEU A 105 -5.83 -2.39 13.28
CA LEU A 105 -4.43 -2.78 13.48
C LEU A 105 -3.67 -2.76 12.15
N LEU A 106 -4.28 -3.25 11.06
CA LEU A 106 -3.67 -3.18 9.73
C LEU A 106 -3.43 -1.73 9.30
N SER A 107 -4.39 -0.83 9.54
CA SER A 107 -4.24 0.61 9.31
C SER A 107 -3.09 1.20 10.12
N CYS A 108 -2.96 0.82 11.40
CA CYS A 108 -1.87 1.26 12.28
C CYS A 108 -0.50 0.82 11.74
N MET A 109 -0.35 -0.46 11.45
CA MET A 109 0.88 -1.04 10.92
C MET A 109 1.29 -0.38 9.60
N PHE A 110 0.34 -0.21 8.68
CA PHE A 110 0.61 0.42 7.40
C PHE A 110 1.02 1.89 7.55
N ALA A 111 0.29 2.67 8.37
CA ALA A 111 0.61 4.08 8.60
C ALA A 111 2.02 4.27 9.17
N ALA A 112 2.42 3.44 10.15
CA ALA A 112 3.74 3.49 10.75
C ALA A 112 4.89 3.21 9.77
N GLN A 113 4.60 2.48 8.68
CA GLN A 113 5.58 2.08 7.67
C GLN A 113 5.56 2.99 6.43
N ALA A 114 4.40 3.55 6.09
CA ALA A 114 4.20 4.34 4.88
C ALA A 114 4.37 5.85 5.12
N THR A 115 4.26 6.33 6.36
CA THR A 115 4.27 7.76 6.68
C THR A 115 5.27 8.10 7.79
N PRO A 116 5.94 9.26 7.72
CA PRO A 116 6.86 9.68 8.77
C PRO A 116 6.11 9.95 10.07
N ALA A 117 6.71 9.55 11.19
CA ALA A 117 6.19 9.87 12.52
C ALA A 117 6.24 11.37 12.80
N GLU A 118 5.29 11.86 13.58
CA GLU A 118 5.32 13.22 14.12
C GLU A 118 6.40 13.35 15.20
N GLY A 119 7.04 14.52 15.22
CA GLY A 119 8.02 14.86 16.24
C GLY A 119 7.36 14.96 17.63
N TRP A 120 8.08 14.47 18.63
CA TRP A 120 7.80 14.79 20.03
C TRP A 120 8.45 16.13 20.39
N PRO A 121 7.89 16.89 21.36
CA PRO A 121 8.60 18.02 21.95
C PRO A 121 9.98 17.58 22.50
N SER A 122 11.01 18.40 22.29
CA SER A 122 12.40 18.04 22.63
C SER A 122 12.62 17.76 24.12
N GLU A 123 11.84 18.40 24.98
CA GLU A 123 11.94 18.28 26.44
C GLU A 123 11.14 17.07 26.98
N LEU A 124 10.31 16.44 26.15
CA LEU A 124 9.43 15.37 26.57
C LEU A 124 10.20 14.05 26.71
N ARG A 125 10.19 13.49 27.92
CA ARG A 125 10.77 12.17 28.20
C ARG A 125 9.79 11.06 27.81
N VAL A 126 9.74 10.75 26.51
CA VAL A 126 8.79 9.77 25.94
C VAL A 126 8.96 8.33 26.45
N THR A 127 10.12 8.01 27.02
CA THR A 127 10.39 6.69 27.63
C THR A 127 9.90 6.58 29.08
N ASP A 128 9.43 7.68 29.69
CA ASP A 128 8.77 7.66 30.99
C ASP A 128 7.26 7.65 30.78
N PRO A 129 6.55 6.54 31.07
CA PRO A 129 5.12 6.43 30.81
C PRO A 129 4.30 7.47 31.59
N LYS A 130 4.72 7.86 32.80
CA LYS A 130 3.99 8.88 33.58
C LYS A 130 4.03 10.23 32.87
N VAL A 131 5.18 10.58 32.30
CA VAL A 131 5.37 11.82 31.54
C VAL A 131 4.62 11.77 30.21
N LEU A 132 4.78 10.66 29.47
CA LEU A 132 4.15 10.46 28.16
C LEU A 132 2.61 10.53 28.24
N PHE A 133 1.98 9.71 29.09
CA PHE A 133 0.52 9.65 29.15
C PHE A 133 -0.08 10.93 29.76
N SER A 134 0.60 11.56 30.71
CA SER A 134 0.16 12.88 31.22
C SER A 134 0.17 13.94 30.12
N TYR A 135 1.19 13.94 29.25
CA TYR A 135 1.27 14.83 28.10
C TYR A 135 0.15 14.55 27.08
N LEU A 136 -0.07 13.29 26.73
CA LEU A 136 -1.11 12.89 25.78
C LEU A 136 -2.51 13.29 26.27
N MET A 137 -2.78 13.11 27.57
CA MET A 137 -4.03 13.51 28.20
C MET A 137 -4.19 15.05 28.24
N ALA A 138 -3.15 15.77 28.66
CA ALA A 138 -3.19 17.24 28.72
C ALA A 138 -3.32 17.90 27.35
N THR A 139 -2.90 17.23 26.28
CA THR A 139 -2.99 17.72 24.90
C THR A 139 -4.20 17.17 24.14
N THR A 140 -5.11 16.44 24.81
CA THR A 140 -6.30 15.82 24.20
C THR A 140 -5.93 15.06 22.92
N PHE A 141 -4.80 14.36 22.93
CA PHE A 141 -4.23 13.78 21.72
C PHE A 141 -5.14 12.69 21.14
N ASP A 142 -5.56 12.84 19.88
CA ASP A 142 -6.30 11.85 19.11
C ASP A 142 -5.39 11.32 17.99
N GLY A 143 -5.07 10.04 18.07
CA GLY A 143 -4.14 9.44 17.11
C GLY A 143 -3.57 8.11 17.53
N MET A 144 -2.45 7.75 16.92
CA MET A 144 -1.76 6.50 17.14
C MET A 144 -0.40 6.74 17.79
N VAL A 145 -0.07 5.94 18.79
CA VAL A 145 1.28 5.82 19.34
C VAL A 145 1.80 4.41 19.10
N GLU A 146 2.97 4.30 18.49
CA GLU A 146 3.69 3.04 18.38
C GLU A 146 4.78 2.98 19.44
N ILE A 147 4.87 1.82 20.10
CA ILE A 147 5.90 1.50 21.08
C ILE A 147 6.64 0.26 20.58
N GLU A 148 7.85 0.45 20.06
CA GLU A 148 8.75 -0.64 19.74
C GLU A 148 9.60 -0.98 20.96
N SER A 149 9.46 -2.20 21.47
CA SER A 149 10.25 -2.72 22.59
C SER A 149 11.02 -3.97 22.15
N GLY A 150 12.32 -3.80 21.95
CA GLY A 150 13.17 -4.83 21.34
C GLY A 150 12.72 -5.10 19.90
N ALA A 151 12.31 -6.33 19.61
CA ALA A 151 11.82 -6.73 18.29
C ALA A 151 10.28 -6.80 18.19
N HIS A 152 9.55 -6.10 19.06
CA HIS A 152 8.09 -6.14 19.10
C HIS A 152 7.53 -4.74 18.84
N ALA A 153 6.76 -4.59 17.78
CA ALA A 153 5.94 -3.41 17.54
C ALA A 153 4.62 -3.53 18.31
N ASN A 154 4.17 -2.42 18.91
CA ASN A 154 2.92 -2.35 19.65
C ASN A 154 2.25 -1.03 19.32
N TYR A 155 0.92 -1.03 19.22
CA TYR A 155 0.14 0.14 18.80
C TYR A 155 -0.90 0.50 19.84
N LEU A 156 -0.97 1.77 20.20
CA LEU A 156 -2.02 2.36 21.03
C LEU A 156 -2.81 3.32 20.16
N LEU A 157 -4.12 3.16 20.12
CA LEU A 157 -5.04 4.16 19.57
C LEU A 157 -5.56 5.00 20.72
N LEU A 158 -5.41 6.32 20.61
CA LEU A 158 -5.83 7.28 21.59
C LEU A 158 -7.03 8.08 21.06
N ASN A 159 -7.96 8.37 21.96
CA ASN A 159 -9.08 9.26 21.75
C ASN A 159 -9.13 10.24 22.92
N ASP A 160 -9.09 11.54 22.63
CA ASP A 160 -9.08 12.61 23.65
C ASP A 160 -7.99 12.41 24.73
N GLY A 161 -6.80 11.98 24.30
CA GLY A 161 -5.65 11.73 25.16
C GLY A 161 -5.73 10.47 26.03
N THR A 162 -6.82 9.69 25.92
CA THR A 162 -7.00 8.41 26.61
C THR A 162 -6.79 7.24 25.66
N VAL A 163 -6.27 6.11 26.17
CA VAL A 163 -6.09 4.90 25.36
C VAL A 163 -7.45 4.24 25.14
N ASP A 164 -7.91 4.26 23.89
CA ASP A 164 -9.16 3.66 23.44
C ASP A 164 -8.96 2.17 23.09
N HIS A 165 -7.91 1.87 22.30
CA HIS A 165 -7.55 0.50 21.92
C HIS A 165 -6.04 0.28 22.02
N ALA A 166 -5.62 -0.96 22.26
CA ALA A 166 -4.21 -1.31 22.32
C ALA A 166 -3.94 -2.71 21.74
N TYR A 167 -3.06 -2.73 20.75
CA TYR A 167 -2.61 -3.91 20.03
C TYR A 167 -1.17 -4.23 20.43
N LEU A 168 -0.98 -5.28 21.22
CA LEU A 168 0.32 -5.61 21.81
C LEU A 168 0.79 -6.98 21.32
N ALA A 169 2.03 -7.09 20.88
CA ALA A 169 2.58 -8.31 20.27
C ALA A 169 2.83 -9.44 21.28
N ALA A 170 2.87 -9.13 22.57
CA ALA A 170 2.96 -10.13 23.63
C ALA A 170 1.56 -10.50 24.16
N PRO A 171 1.11 -11.75 24.01
CA PRO A 171 -0.07 -12.23 24.71
C PRO A 171 0.27 -12.43 26.19
N ASN A 172 -0.53 -11.85 27.08
CA ASN A 172 -0.49 -12.10 28.51
C ASN A 172 -1.89 -11.91 29.09
N GLY A 173 -2.29 -12.76 30.04
CA GLY A 173 -3.60 -12.69 30.73
C GLY A 173 -3.71 -11.56 31.74
N ARG A 174 -2.99 -10.46 31.53
CA ARG A 174 -2.95 -9.27 32.40
C ARG A 174 -3.90 -8.19 31.89
N THR A 175 -4.24 -7.23 32.74
CA THR A 175 -5.06 -6.08 32.35
C THR A 175 -4.31 -5.17 31.38
N MET A 176 -5.03 -4.44 30.52
CA MET A 176 -4.39 -3.59 29.49
C MET A 176 -3.35 -2.61 30.06
N VAL A 177 -3.66 -1.98 31.19
CA VAL A 177 -2.79 -1.02 31.87
C VAL A 177 -1.48 -1.67 32.31
N GLU A 178 -1.53 -2.88 32.87
CA GLU A 178 -0.33 -3.62 33.26
C GLU A 178 0.51 -3.99 32.04
N ARG A 179 -0.14 -4.43 30.95
CA ARG A 179 0.54 -4.80 29.71
C ARG A 179 1.28 -3.63 29.07
N VAL A 180 0.64 -2.46 29.04
CA VAL A 180 1.27 -1.23 28.54
C VAL A 180 2.41 -0.81 29.45
N THR A 181 2.22 -0.83 30.78
CA THR A 181 3.28 -0.52 31.75
C THR A 181 4.49 -1.44 31.58
N ASP A 182 4.26 -2.74 31.34
CA ASP A 182 5.32 -3.73 31.11
C ASP A 182 6.18 -3.38 29.88
N LEU A 183 5.65 -2.69 28.86
CA LEU A 183 6.43 -2.26 27.69
C LEU A 183 7.55 -1.29 28.07
N PHE A 184 7.29 -0.42 29.06
CA PHE A 184 8.24 0.58 29.55
C PHE A 184 9.16 0.03 30.66
N ALA A 185 8.78 -1.06 31.31
CA ALA A 185 9.58 -1.70 32.37
C ALA A 185 10.70 -2.60 31.80
N ARG A 186 10.55 -3.11 30.58
CA ARG A 186 11.57 -3.92 29.89
C ARG A 186 12.69 -3.00 29.40
N ASP A 187 13.81 -3.01 30.13
CA ASP A 187 15.12 -2.43 29.81
C ASP A 187 15.07 -1.29 28.77
N ALA A 188 15.05 -0.03 29.25
CA ALA A 188 14.86 1.18 28.42
C ALA A 188 15.86 1.36 27.25
N ARG A 189 16.89 0.50 27.16
CA ARG A 189 17.81 0.43 26.03
C ARG A 189 17.12 -0.24 24.84
N GLY A 190 16.69 0.59 23.87
CA GLY A 190 16.04 0.12 22.64
C GLY A 190 14.51 0.25 22.64
N LEU A 191 13.95 1.04 23.57
CA LEU A 191 12.56 1.47 23.51
C LEU A 191 12.45 2.65 22.53
N HIS A 192 11.66 2.50 21.47
CA HIS A 192 11.33 3.58 20.55
C HIS A 192 9.84 3.89 20.64
N VAL A 193 9.52 5.17 20.83
CA VAL A 193 8.14 5.66 20.95
C VAL A 193 7.90 6.69 19.85
N ARG A 194 6.96 6.40 18.96
CA ARG A 194 6.62 7.22 17.80
C ARG A 194 5.12 7.51 17.80
N ARG A 195 4.69 8.59 17.14
CA ARG A 195 3.27 8.92 17.04
C ARG A 195 2.88 9.42 15.66
N TRP A 196 1.59 9.31 15.37
CA TRP A 196 0.94 9.78 14.16
C TRP A 196 -0.47 10.26 14.52
N HIS A 197 -1.06 11.09 13.68
CA HIS A 197 -2.50 11.29 13.62
C HIS A 197 -3.24 9.95 13.50
N ARG A 198 -4.55 9.97 13.78
CA ARG A 198 -5.37 8.78 13.67
C ARG A 198 -5.29 8.22 12.25
N PRO A 199 -4.86 6.96 12.07
CA PRO A 199 -4.75 6.40 10.73
C PRO A 199 -6.15 6.30 10.11
N GLY A 200 -6.24 6.67 8.83
CA GLY A 200 -7.41 6.37 8.02
C GLY A 200 -7.52 4.87 7.73
N PRO A 201 -8.59 4.44 7.03
CA PRO A 201 -8.71 3.07 6.55
C PRO A 201 -7.48 2.66 5.73
N LEU A 202 -7.03 1.41 5.89
CA LEU A 202 -5.95 0.83 5.09
C LEU A 202 -6.21 1.07 3.58
N PRO A 203 -5.33 1.79 2.88
CA PRO A 203 -5.53 2.07 1.46
C PRO A 203 -5.35 0.79 0.63
N ALA A 204 -6.24 0.57 -0.33
CA ALA A 204 -6.13 -0.51 -1.30
C ALA A 204 -5.46 0.01 -2.59
N GLN A 205 -4.37 -0.63 -3.00
CA GLN A 205 -3.74 -0.37 -4.29
C GLN A 205 -4.70 -0.74 -5.43
N ALA A 206 -4.57 -0.03 -6.55
CA ALA A 206 -5.25 -0.37 -7.78
C ALA A 206 -4.94 -1.83 -8.16
N PRO A 207 -5.96 -2.66 -8.49
CA PRO A 207 -5.72 -4.04 -8.87
C PRO A 207 -4.73 -4.12 -10.04
N PRO A 208 -3.77 -5.08 -10.04
CA PRO A 208 -2.79 -5.19 -11.13
C PRO A 208 -3.41 -5.28 -12.52
N ALA A 209 -4.59 -5.93 -12.63
CA ALA A 209 -5.35 -6.01 -13.87
C ALA A 209 -5.84 -4.63 -14.38
N LEU A 210 -6.22 -3.72 -13.46
CA LEU A 210 -6.64 -2.36 -13.81
C LEU A 210 -5.44 -1.52 -14.26
N VAL A 211 -4.31 -1.61 -13.54
CA VAL A 211 -3.05 -0.95 -13.93
C VAL A 211 -2.64 -1.38 -15.34
N GLN A 212 -2.65 -2.70 -15.60
CA GLN A 212 -2.32 -3.24 -16.91
C GLN A 212 -3.30 -2.79 -18.00
N ALA A 213 -4.61 -2.78 -17.71
CA ALA A 213 -5.62 -2.30 -18.66
C ALA A 213 -5.41 -0.83 -19.03
N TYR A 214 -5.03 0.04 -18.09
CA TYR A 214 -4.73 1.43 -18.39
C TYR A 214 -3.45 1.61 -19.22
N ARG A 215 -2.40 0.82 -18.96
CA ARG A 215 -1.17 0.84 -19.77
C ARG A 215 -1.46 0.46 -21.22
N GLU A 216 -2.24 -0.60 -21.41
CA GLU A 216 -2.63 -1.07 -22.75
C GLU A 216 -3.54 -0.08 -23.47
N LEU A 217 -4.52 0.51 -22.76
CA LEU A 217 -5.37 1.57 -23.31
C LEU A 217 -4.53 2.75 -23.80
N ALA A 218 -3.60 3.21 -22.97
CA ALA A 218 -2.74 4.35 -23.30
C ALA A 218 -1.85 4.05 -24.53
N ALA A 219 -1.21 2.87 -24.56
CA ALA A 219 -0.40 2.44 -25.69
C ALA A 219 -1.23 2.30 -26.98
N ALA A 220 -2.42 1.72 -26.90
CA ALA A 220 -3.30 1.53 -28.05
C ALA A 220 -3.86 2.84 -28.59
N LEU A 221 -4.17 3.82 -27.73
CA LEU A 221 -4.54 5.18 -28.16
C LEU A 221 -3.42 5.85 -28.93
N VAL A 222 -2.18 5.82 -28.39
CA VAL A 222 -1.01 6.40 -29.06
C VAL A 222 -0.76 5.73 -30.40
N ALA A 223 -0.79 4.39 -30.46
CA ALA A 223 -0.60 3.63 -31.68
C ALA A 223 -1.67 3.95 -32.74
N ARG A 224 -2.94 4.10 -32.32
CA ARG A 224 -4.02 4.45 -33.24
C ARG A 224 -3.85 5.84 -33.84
N VAL A 225 -3.52 6.84 -33.03
CA VAL A 225 -3.28 8.21 -33.52
C VAL A 225 -2.05 8.27 -34.43
N ALA A 226 -0.98 7.54 -34.11
CA ALA A 226 0.18 7.42 -35.00
C ALA A 226 -0.22 6.80 -36.35
N SER A 227 -0.99 5.70 -36.34
CA SER A 227 -1.46 5.03 -37.55
C SER A 227 -2.39 5.89 -38.43
N ALA A 228 -3.05 6.90 -37.84
CA ALA A 228 -3.86 7.87 -38.55
C ALA A 228 -3.02 8.99 -39.22
N GLY A 229 -1.69 8.87 -39.23
CA GLY A 229 -0.77 9.77 -39.94
C GLY A 229 -0.09 10.82 -39.06
N ARG A 230 -0.14 10.66 -37.72
CA ARG A 230 0.46 11.60 -36.77
C ARG A 230 1.65 10.98 -36.05
N ASP A 231 2.78 10.87 -36.76
CA ASP A 231 4.01 10.23 -36.27
C ASP A 231 4.56 10.82 -34.96
N SER A 232 4.20 12.07 -34.63
CA SER A 232 4.56 12.73 -33.37
C SER A 232 3.71 12.30 -32.16
N ALA A 233 2.73 11.41 -32.32
CA ALA A 233 1.84 10.99 -31.24
C ALA A 233 2.57 10.50 -29.97
N PRO A 234 3.64 9.68 -30.04
CA PRO A 234 4.39 9.29 -28.85
C PRO A 234 5.03 10.47 -28.10
N ALA A 235 5.56 11.46 -28.83
CA ALA A 235 6.15 12.65 -28.22
C ALA A 235 5.09 13.53 -27.54
N ILE A 236 3.90 13.64 -28.15
CA ILE A 236 2.76 14.37 -27.57
C ILE A 236 2.24 13.66 -26.32
N ALA A 237 2.13 12.33 -26.36
CA ALA A 237 1.74 11.52 -25.21
C ALA A 237 2.69 11.70 -24.03
N GLU A 238 4.00 11.69 -24.28
CA GLU A 238 5.03 11.92 -23.27
C GLU A 238 5.00 13.35 -22.73
N HIS A 239 4.75 14.34 -23.59
CA HIS A 239 4.60 15.74 -23.16
C HIS A 239 3.38 15.91 -22.25
N ALA A 240 2.22 15.36 -22.63
CA ALA A 240 1.01 15.38 -21.81
C ALA A 240 1.21 14.66 -20.47
N ARG A 241 1.95 13.54 -20.46
CA ARG A 241 2.33 12.85 -19.23
C ARG A 241 3.18 13.76 -18.34
N ALA A 242 4.25 14.34 -18.88
CA ALA A 242 5.19 15.17 -18.14
C ALA A 242 4.54 16.45 -17.57
N SER A 243 3.62 17.08 -18.30
CA SER A 243 2.90 18.28 -17.83
C SER A 243 1.94 17.97 -16.67
N LEU A 244 1.41 16.74 -16.60
CA LEU A 244 0.48 16.31 -15.57
C LEU A 244 1.16 15.73 -14.31
N LEU A 245 2.44 15.38 -14.36
CA LEU A 245 3.19 14.80 -13.23
C LEU A 245 3.06 15.58 -11.91
N PRO A 246 3.12 16.92 -11.87
CA PRO A 246 2.98 17.66 -10.60
C PRO A 246 1.63 17.47 -9.91
N ARG A 247 0.57 17.16 -10.68
CA ARG A 247 -0.78 16.90 -10.18
C ARG A 247 -1.08 15.42 -10.00
N HIS A 248 -0.49 14.58 -10.84
CA HIS A 248 -0.73 13.14 -10.88
C HIS A 248 0.61 12.38 -10.91
N PRO A 249 1.30 12.26 -9.76
CA PRO A 249 2.61 11.60 -9.70
C PRO A 249 2.57 10.14 -10.17
N VAL A 250 1.43 9.47 -10.05
CA VAL A 250 1.19 8.10 -10.54
C VAL A 250 1.50 7.93 -12.05
N LEU A 251 1.40 9.00 -12.84
CA LEU A 251 1.75 8.98 -14.26
C LEU A 251 3.25 8.77 -14.52
N ASP A 252 4.12 8.87 -13.50
CA ASP A 252 5.54 8.50 -13.66
C ASP A 252 5.74 7.01 -13.97
N THR A 253 4.73 6.20 -13.68
CA THR A 253 4.73 4.75 -13.87
C THR A 253 4.21 4.31 -15.24
N ILE A 254 3.69 5.26 -16.02
CA ILE A 254 3.24 5.06 -17.39
C ILE A 254 4.34 5.59 -18.33
N THR A 255 4.69 4.83 -19.36
CA THR A 255 5.74 5.21 -20.31
C THR A 255 5.25 5.08 -21.73
N PHE A 256 5.57 6.08 -22.55
CA PHE A 256 5.31 6.11 -23.99
C PHE A 256 6.62 6.07 -24.81
N THR A 257 7.71 5.74 -24.13
CA THR A 257 9.07 5.67 -24.67
C THR A 257 9.66 4.30 -24.35
N GLU A 258 10.88 4.00 -24.83
CA GLU A 258 11.61 2.75 -24.53
C GLU A 258 12.00 2.58 -23.04
N ARG A 259 11.65 3.54 -22.17
CA ARG A 259 11.91 3.42 -20.74
C ARG A 259 11.14 2.24 -20.17
N PRO A 260 11.75 1.43 -19.29
CA PRO A 260 11.03 0.36 -18.60
C PRO A 260 9.93 0.97 -17.73
N ALA A 261 8.72 0.42 -17.82
CA ALA A 261 7.62 0.81 -16.97
C ALA A 261 7.98 0.53 -15.50
N ARG A 262 7.75 1.50 -14.63
CA ARG A 262 7.89 1.34 -13.18
C ARG A 262 6.62 0.75 -12.60
N ASP A 263 6.72 0.07 -11.47
CA ASP A 263 5.54 -0.43 -10.79
C ASP A 263 4.71 0.69 -10.16
N THR A 264 3.39 0.53 -10.22
CA THR A 264 2.43 1.56 -9.80
C THR A 264 1.99 1.32 -8.35
N VAL A 265 2.26 2.29 -7.48
CA VAL A 265 1.76 2.34 -6.10
C VAL A 265 0.76 3.50 -6.02
N SER A 266 -0.52 3.21 -6.23
CA SER A 266 -1.61 4.18 -6.19
C SER A 266 -2.92 3.41 -6.02
N ASP A 267 -3.96 4.07 -5.52
CA ASP A 267 -5.30 3.49 -5.47
C ASP A 267 -6.02 3.60 -6.83
N ALA A 268 -7.13 2.88 -6.97
CA ALA A 268 -7.89 2.90 -8.22
C ALA A 268 -8.48 4.29 -8.55
N PRO A 269 -9.07 5.05 -7.61
CA PRO A 269 -9.57 6.39 -7.88
C PRO A 269 -8.52 7.40 -8.38
N GLU A 270 -7.33 7.43 -7.79
CA GLU A 270 -6.22 8.31 -8.17
C GLU A 270 -5.67 7.92 -9.54
N LEU A 271 -5.38 6.63 -9.77
CA LEU A 271 -4.96 6.13 -11.07
C LEU A 271 -5.98 6.48 -12.16
N THR A 272 -7.26 6.28 -11.89
CA THR A 272 -8.34 6.57 -12.85
C THR A 272 -8.44 8.07 -13.13
N ALA A 273 -8.26 8.93 -12.12
CA ALA A 273 -8.20 10.38 -12.30
C ALA A 273 -7.05 10.77 -13.25
N ALA A 274 -5.86 10.26 -12.94
CA ALA A 274 -4.64 10.55 -13.66
C ALA A 274 -4.74 10.11 -15.14
N MET A 275 -5.25 8.90 -15.38
CA MET A 275 -5.46 8.38 -16.72
C MET A 275 -6.53 9.16 -17.48
N ALA A 276 -7.62 9.59 -16.82
CA ALA A 276 -8.63 10.43 -17.45
C ALA A 276 -8.05 11.79 -17.90
N SER A 277 -7.28 12.45 -17.02
CA SER A 277 -6.61 13.71 -17.34
C SER A 277 -5.58 13.53 -18.47
N TRP A 278 -4.80 12.45 -18.44
CA TRP A 278 -3.84 12.17 -19.51
C TRP A 278 -4.54 11.90 -20.85
N ILE A 279 -5.61 11.10 -20.88
CA ILE A 279 -6.43 10.89 -22.09
C ILE A 279 -6.96 12.22 -22.60
N GLN A 280 -7.42 13.10 -21.70
CA GLN A 280 -7.93 14.41 -22.10
C GLN A 280 -6.87 15.27 -22.79
N GLU A 281 -5.73 15.48 -22.12
CA GLU A 281 -4.62 16.28 -22.66
C GLU A 281 -4.06 15.68 -23.96
N PHE A 282 -3.89 14.35 -24.01
CA PHE A 282 -3.39 13.67 -25.20
C PHE A 282 -4.36 13.84 -26.37
N MET A 283 -5.65 13.58 -26.19
CA MET A 283 -6.62 13.66 -27.28
C MET A 283 -6.85 15.09 -27.77
N TRP A 284 -6.83 16.10 -26.89
CA TRP A 284 -6.88 17.50 -27.32
C TRP A 284 -5.67 17.92 -28.15
N ALA A 285 -4.48 17.45 -27.77
CA ALA A 285 -3.27 17.78 -28.50
C ALA A 285 -3.10 16.94 -29.78
N ALA A 286 -3.56 15.68 -29.76
CA ALA A 286 -3.22 14.66 -30.75
C ALA A 286 -4.33 14.31 -31.75
N ALA A 287 -5.61 14.38 -31.36
CA ALA A 287 -6.69 13.99 -32.25
C ALA A 287 -6.92 15.04 -33.33
N ASP A 288 -7.04 14.58 -34.57
CA ASP A 288 -7.59 15.40 -35.65
C ASP A 288 -9.11 15.39 -35.52
N HIS A 289 -9.64 16.48 -34.95
CA HIS A 289 -11.06 16.62 -34.64
C HIS A 289 -11.95 16.67 -35.90
N GLU A 290 -11.36 16.83 -37.10
CA GLU A 290 -12.06 16.87 -38.36
C GLU A 290 -12.16 15.49 -39.06
N SER A 291 -11.17 14.60 -38.87
CA SER A 291 -11.10 13.31 -39.56
C SER A 291 -11.38 12.09 -38.68
N SER A 292 -11.19 12.17 -37.36
CA SER A 292 -11.51 11.08 -36.41
C SER A 292 -11.82 11.66 -35.04
N SER A 293 -13.11 11.71 -34.70
CA SER A 293 -13.55 12.26 -33.41
C SER A 293 -12.90 11.50 -32.23
N PRO A 294 -12.47 12.19 -31.16
CA PRO A 294 -11.94 11.54 -29.97
C PRO A 294 -12.85 10.46 -29.39
N GLU A 295 -14.17 10.65 -29.50
CA GLU A 295 -15.19 9.69 -29.10
C GLU A 295 -15.06 8.35 -29.84
N GLN A 296 -14.87 8.38 -31.16
CA GLN A 296 -14.74 7.17 -31.98
C GLN A 296 -13.44 6.44 -31.66
N LEU A 297 -12.32 7.17 -31.56
CA LEU A 297 -11.02 6.60 -31.21
C LEU A 297 -11.05 5.93 -29.83
N LEU A 298 -11.66 6.59 -28.84
CA LEU A 298 -11.81 6.01 -27.51
C LEU A 298 -12.71 4.79 -27.54
N ARG A 299 -13.87 4.86 -28.21
CA ARG A 299 -14.84 3.75 -28.28
C ARG A 299 -14.21 2.48 -28.85
N ASP A 300 -13.42 2.62 -29.91
CA ASP A 300 -12.74 1.49 -30.54
C ASP A 300 -11.75 0.81 -29.59
N VAL A 301 -10.96 1.60 -28.85
CA VAL A 301 -9.87 1.08 -28.02
C VAL A 301 -10.38 0.57 -26.66
N VAL A 302 -11.46 1.13 -26.11
CA VAL A 302 -12.01 0.65 -24.84
C VAL A 302 -12.94 -0.56 -24.99
N TRP A 303 -13.37 -0.91 -26.21
CA TRP A 303 -14.46 -1.87 -26.45
C TRP A 303 -14.28 -3.19 -25.70
N GLU A 304 -13.13 -3.84 -25.86
CA GLU A 304 -12.86 -5.17 -25.27
C GLU A 304 -12.87 -5.17 -23.74
N ARG A 305 -12.52 -4.04 -23.13
CA ARG A 305 -12.37 -3.92 -21.66
C ARG A 305 -13.30 -2.88 -21.06
N ARG A 306 -14.37 -2.51 -21.76
CA ARG A 306 -15.30 -1.44 -21.35
C ARG A 306 -15.77 -1.59 -19.90
N HIS A 307 -16.10 -2.81 -19.47
CA HIS A 307 -16.58 -3.09 -18.13
C HIS A 307 -15.55 -2.74 -17.03
N ILE A 308 -14.24 -2.93 -17.28
CA ILE A 308 -13.21 -2.61 -16.29
C ILE A 308 -13.11 -1.10 -16.08
N PHE A 309 -13.14 -0.34 -17.18
CA PHE A 309 -13.04 1.12 -17.16
C PHE A 309 -14.32 1.77 -16.61
N GLN A 310 -15.48 1.19 -16.93
CA GLN A 310 -16.75 1.62 -16.35
C GLN A 310 -16.78 1.38 -14.84
N SER A 311 -16.35 0.21 -14.38
CA SER A 311 -16.31 -0.10 -12.94
C SER A 311 -15.32 0.78 -12.18
N ALA A 312 -14.24 1.22 -12.84
CA ALA A 312 -13.28 2.18 -12.29
C ALA A 312 -13.78 3.64 -12.33
N GLY A 313 -14.89 3.93 -13.01
CA GLY A 313 -15.44 5.28 -13.15
C GLY A 313 -14.69 6.16 -14.16
N LEU A 314 -14.00 5.57 -15.14
CA LEU A 314 -13.27 6.34 -16.16
C LEU A 314 -14.20 7.23 -16.99
N PHE A 315 -15.34 6.69 -17.43
CA PHE A 315 -16.23 7.38 -18.36
C PHE A 315 -16.94 8.59 -17.75
N ASP A 316 -17.05 8.65 -16.42
CA ASP A 316 -17.60 9.81 -15.71
C ASP A 316 -16.58 10.95 -15.58
N ARG A 317 -15.30 10.69 -15.89
CA ARG A 317 -14.18 11.62 -15.70
C ARG A 317 -13.61 12.19 -17.00
N ILE A 318 -14.09 11.72 -18.15
CA ILE A 318 -13.69 12.21 -19.47
C ILE A 318 -14.84 12.98 -20.12
N PRO A 319 -14.56 14.00 -20.95
CA PRO A 319 -15.61 14.82 -21.56
C PRO A 319 -16.38 14.10 -22.69
N TRP A 320 -15.89 12.94 -23.13
CA TRP A 320 -16.39 12.23 -24.30
C TRP A 320 -17.40 11.13 -23.95
N LYS A 321 -18.48 11.03 -24.72
CA LYS A 321 -19.51 9.99 -24.54
C LYS A 321 -19.10 8.70 -25.23
N VAL A 322 -18.36 7.87 -24.48
CA VAL A 322 -17.84 6.57 -24.95
C VAL A 322 -18.79 5.40 -24.60
N ALA A 323 -19.80 5.67 -23.76
CA ALA A 323 -20.85 4.72 -23.40
C ALA A 323 -21.84 4.43 -24.53
#